data_AF-A0A9J7N0A1-F1
#
_entry.id   AF-A0A9J7N0A1-F1
#
_cell.length_a   1.000
_cell.length_b   1.000
_cell.length_c   1.000
_cell.angle_alpha   90.00
_cell.angle_beta   90.00
_cell.angle_gamma   90.00
#
_symmetry.space_group_name_H-M   'P 1'
#
loop_
_entity.id
_entity.type
_entity.pdbx_description
1 polymer ?
#
loop_
_entity_poly.entity_id
_entity_poly.type
_entity_poly.pdbx_seq_one_letter_code
_entity_poly.pdbx_strand_id
1 'polypeptide(L)'
;MLTPLVLSLLLSYTGGQATAQWQGNEITGGVVDGHDTSHYCALCCATQGTDVCAQESQVLSLQNTVQQLQAQIQVMQTSQGRPRDCSDLLQEGYDSSGIYTIYPFSNDVQDSGRSVGVFCDMTTDGGGWTVFQRRQDGSEDFYRGWADYKAGFGKLDGEFWLGNDKLHQLTSQAQYELRVDLEDFEGNSAYAQYQVFTVGSEAARYMLTIGNYTGTAGNSMAAHNGMAFSTKDRDYDTAGSSWSCAQNYKGAWWYAACHRANLNGLYHAGSHTSYADGVNWYAWKGHYYSLKHTEMKIRPITNLQLSHQIQMLLAFQGRPRDCSDLLQEGYDSSGIYTIYPFSNDVQDSGRSVGVFCDMYTDGGGWTVFQRRQDGSEDFYRGWADYKAGFGKLDGEFWLGNDKLHRLTSQAQYELRVDLEDFEGNSAYAQYQVFTVGSEAERYNLTVGGYSGTAGDSMTAYHNGWPFSTKDRDYDGSTYPCAERCRGAWWYAHCHHSNLNGFYYAGNHTSRADGVNWLAWRGFYYSLKHTEMKIRPIVN
;
A
#
# COMPACT_ATOMS: atom_id res chain seq x y z
N MET A 1 -36.81 29.93 -24.59
CA MET A 1 -36.82 28.99 -25.73
C MET A 1 -35.83 29.50 -26.75
N LEU A 2 -34.61 28.94 -26.79
CA LEU A 2 -33.63 29.21 -27.84
C LEU A 2 -33.14 27.84 -28.33
N THR A 3 -33.65 27.45 -29.50
CA THR A 3 -33.09 26.39 -30.33
C THR A 3 -31.80 26.89 -30.97
N PRO A 4 -30.70 26.13 -31.00
CA PRO A 4 -29.57 26.45 -31.85
C PRO A 4 -29.92 26.11 -33.30
N LEU A 5 -29.89 27.13 -34.17
CA LEU A 5 -29.83 26.95 -35.61
C LEU A 5 -28.47 26.31 -35.95
N VAL A 6 -28.50 25.05 -36.37
CA VAL A 6 -27.38 24.37 -37.00
C VAL A 6 -27.10 25.09 -38.32
N LEU A 7 -25.92 25.70 -38.46
CA LEU A 7 -25.43 26.20 -39.74
C LEU A 7 -24.75 25.02 -40.46
N SER A 8 -25.50 24.34 -41.32
CA SER A 8 -24.98 23.30 -42.21
C SER A 8 -24.32 23.94 -43.42
N LEU A 9 -23.02 23.71 -43.60
CA LEU A 9 -22.30 24.04 -44.82
C LEU A 9 -22.60 22.96 -45.87
N LEU A 10 -23.48 23.24 -46.83
CA LEU A 10 -23.70 22.37 -47.99
C LEU A 10 -22.63 22.70 -49.06
N LEU A 11 -21.59 21.87 -49.12
CA LEU A 11 -20.69 21.83 -50.27
C LEU A 11 -21.26 20.84 -51.29
N SER A 12 -21.80 21.36 -52.40
CA SER A 12 -22.05 20.52 -53.59
C SER A 12 -20.84 20.61 -54.53
N TYR A 13 -20.38 19.47 -55.00
CA TYR A 13 -19.19 19.34 -55.85
C TYR A 13 -19.64 18.93 -57.26
N THR A 14 -19.61 19.86 -58.21
CA THR A 14 -19.60 19.53 -59.63
C THR A 14 -18.70 20.51 -60.37
N GLY A 15 -17.62 20.01 -60.97
CA GLY A 15 -16.83 20.77 -61.94
C GLY A 15 -15.95 21.89 -61.38
N GLY A 16 -15.05 21.57 -60.45
CA GLY A 16 -13.81 22.34 -60.24
C GLY A 16 -13.89 23.78 -59.70
N GLN A 17 -15.06 24.30 -59.31
CA GLN A 17 -15.19 25.57 -58.60
C GLN A 17 -16.20 25.46 -57.45
N ALA A 18 -15.80 25.90 -56.26
CA ALA A 18 -16.70 26.12 -55.13
C ALA A 18 -16.89 27.64 -54.97
N THR A 19 -18.14 28.11 -55.01
CA THR A 19 -18.50 29.51 -54.70
C THR A 19 -19.26 29.55 -53.39
N ALA A 20 -18.79 30.40 -52.46
CA ALA A 20 -19.51 30.75 -51.24
C ALA A 20 -20.00 32.20 -51.36
N GLN A 21 -21.31 32.45 -51.23
CA GLN A 21 -21.88 33.79 -51.15
C GLN A 21 -22.06 34.21 -49.69
N TRP A 22 -21.50 35.36 -49.31
CA TRP A 22 -21.82 36.08 -48.08
C TRP A 22 -22.59 37.36 -48.43
N GLN A 23 -23.76 37.57 -47.81
CA GLN A 23 -24.49 38.83 -47.93
C GLN A 23 -23.79 39.92 -47.10
N GLY A 24 -23.26 40.93 -47.77
CA GLY A 24 -22.88 42.21 -47.16
C GLY A 24 -21.42 42.60 -47.35
N ASN A 25 -21.18 43.40 -48.39
CA ASN A 25 -19.98 44.17 -48.74
C ASN A 25 -18.78 43.42 -49.35
N GLU A 26 -18.54 43.74 -50.63
CA GLU A 26 -17.34 43.46 -51.42
C GLU A 26 -16.13 44.25 -50.90
N ILE A 27 -14.99 43.57 -50.77
CA ILE A 27 -13.67 44.19 -50.93
C ILE A 27 -12.93 43.36 -51.98
N THR A 28 -12.65 43.98 -53.12
CA THR A 28 -11.88 43.39 -54.23
C THR A 28 -10.39 43.52 -53.96
N GLY A 29 -9.61 42.46 -54.21
CA GLY A 29 -8.15 42.56 -54.27
C GLY A 29 -7.37 41.25 -54.22
N GLY A 30 -6.94 40.76 -55.38
CA GLY A 30 -5.59 40.21 -55.61
C GLY A 30 -5.28 38.75 -55.23
N VAL A 31 -5.06 37.91 -56.23
CA VAL A 31 -4.41 36.59 -56.13
C VAL A 31 -2.90 36.77 -55.93
N VAL A 32 -2.30 36.06 -54.96
CA VAL A 32 -0.86 35.72 -54.96
C VAL A 32 -0.67 34.30 -54.41
N ASP A 33 0.14 33.53 -55.11
CA ASP A 33 0.44 32.11 -54.91
C ASP A 33 1.10 31.77 -53.56
N GLY A 34 0.70 30.61 -53.03
CA GLY A 34 1.55 29.70 -52.27
C GLY A 34 2.16 30.22 -50.97
N HIS A 35 1.37 30.37 -49.90
CA HIS A 35 1.87 30.21 -48.53
C HIS A 35 0.73 29.84 -47.57
N ASP A 36 1.01 28.79 -46.78
CA ASP A 36 0.68 28.61 -45.36
C ASP A 36 -0.74 28.94 -44.88
N THR A 37 -1.48 27.91 -44.48
CA THR A 37 -2.78 28.00 -43.80
C THR A 37 -2.74 28.82 -42.50
N SER A 38 -1.55 29.17 -41.99
CA SER A 38 -1.38 30.08 -40.86
C SER A 38 -1.91 31.51 -41.11
N HIS A 39 -1.94 32.00 -42.36
CA HIS A 39 -2.39 33.36 -42.67
C HIS A 39 -3.92 33.54 -42.58
N TYR A 40 -4.69 32.50 -42.92
CA TYR A 40 -6.15 32.51 -42.74
C TYR A 40 -6.55 32.40 -41.26
N CYS A 41 -5.72 31.75 -40.45
CA CYS A 41 -5.86 31.74 -38.99
C CYS A 41 -5.65 33.14 -38.38
N ALA A 42 -4.68 33.90 -38.90
CA ALA A 42 -4.37 35.24 -38.41
C ALA A 42 -5.49 36.27 -38.65
N LEU A 43 -6.20 36.19 -39.78
CA LEU A 43 -7.33 37.10 -40.06
C LEU A 43 -8.59 36.77 -39.22
N CYS A 44 -8.83 35.49 -38.89
CA CYS A 44 -9.92 35.10 -38.00
C CYS A 44 -9.66 35.55 -36.55
N CYS A 45 -8.42 35.43 -36.05
CA CYS A 45 -8.10 35.85 -34.68
C CYS A 45 -8.16 37.37 -34.47
N ALA A 46 -8.05 38.17 -35.54
CA ALA A 46 -8.17 39.63 -35.47
C ALA A 46 -9.63 40.12 -35.35
N THR A 47 -10.63 39.30 -35.69
CA THR A 47 -12.04 39.73 -35.78
C THR A 47 -12.98 39.07 -34.77
N GLN A 48 -12.64 37.91 -34.21
CA GLN A 48 -13.53 37.18 -33.27
C GLN A 48 -13.01 37.06 -31.83
N GLY A 49 -11.90 37.73 -31.50
CA GLY A 49 -11.30 37.67 -30.17
C GLY A 49 -10.44 36.43 -29.96
N THR A 50 -9.38 36.57 -29.18
CA THR A 50 -8.32 35.56 -28.97
C THR A 50 -8.83 34.24 -28.38
N ASP A 51 -10.00 34.23 -27.74
CA ASP A 51 -10.61 33.03 -27.14
C ASP A 51 -11.16 32.04 -28.17
N VAL A 52 -11.66 32.50 -29.33
CA VAL A 52 -12.29 31.61 -30.33
C VAL A 52 -11.24 30.76 -31.07
N CYS A 53 -10.09 31.36 -31.42
CA CYS A 53 -8.97 30.63 -32.03
C CYS A 53 -8.34 29.59 -31.09
N ALA A 54 -8.29 29.89 -29.79
CA ALA A 54 -7.82 28.93 -28.79
C ALA A 54 -8.77 27.74 -28.67
N GLN A 55 -10.09 28.00 -28.71
CA GLN A 55 -11.12 26.96 -28.70
C GLN A 55 -11.09 26.09 -29.96
N GLU A 56 -10.92 26.65 -31.16
CA GLU A 56 -10.85 25.86 -32.40
C GLU A 56 -9.62 24.94 -32.45
N SER A 57 -8.46 25.44 -32.01
CA SER A 57 -7.24 24.62 -31.90
C SER A 57 -7.42 23.47 -30.90
N GLN A 58 -8.14 23.74 -29.81
CA GLN A 58 -8.47 22.75 -28.79
C GLN A 58 -9.48 21.71 -29.33
N VAL A 59 -10.45 22.13 -30.15
CA VAL A 59 -11.41 21.23 -30.82
C VAL A 59 -10.71 20.34 -31.84
N LEU A 60 -9.78 20.87 -32.65
CA LEU A 60 -8.98 20.07 -33.59
C LEU A 60 -8.10 19.04 -32.87
N SER A 61 -7.48 19.44 -31.74
CA SER A 61 -6.75 18.53 -30.87
C SER A 61 -7.63 17.41 -30.30
N LEU A 62 -8.83 17.77 -29.83
CA LEU A 62 -9.82 16.81 -29.34
C LEU A 62 -10.33 15.88 -30.46
N GLN A 63 -10.53 16.39 -31.67
CA GLN A 63 -10.94 15.57 -32.82
C GLN A 63 -9.86 14.56 -33.22
N ASN A 64 -8.59 14.95 -33.24
CA ASN A 64 -7.48 14.04 -33.47
C ASN A 64 -7.38 12.98 -32.36
N THR A 65 -7.59 13.39 -31.11
CA THR A 65 -7.65 12.48 -29.96
C THR A 65 -8.79 11.47 -30.10
N VAL A 66 -9.99 11.93 -30.52
CA VAL A 66 -11.14 11.06 -30.77
C VAL A 66 -10.87 10.09 -31.92
N GLN A 67 -10.24 10.53 -33.02
CA GLN A 67 -9.88 9.63 -34.12
C GLN A 67 -8.84 8.57 -33.69
N GLN A 68 -7.87 8.94 -32.85
CA GLN A 68 -6.91 7.98 -32.27
C GLN A 68 -7.62 6.97 -31.36
N LEU A 69 -8.53 7.44 -30.49
CA LEU A 69 -9.33 6.57 -29.64
C LEU A 69 -10.24 5.64 -30.46
N GLN A 70 -10.82 6.12 -31.57
CA GLN A 70 -11.63 5.31 -32.48
C GLN A 70 -10.78 4.23 -33.19
N ALA A 71 -9.57 4.56 -33.62
CA ALA A 71 -8.63 3.57 -34.16
C ALA A 71 -8.23 2.52 -33.11
N GLN A 72 -8.01 2.92 -31.86
CA GLN A 72 -7.75 2.01 -30.74
C GLN A 72 -8.95 1.10 -30.45
N ILE A 73 -10.17 1.63 -30.51
CA ILE A 73 -11.40 0.83 -30.36
C ILE A 73 -11.55 -0.18 -31.50
N GLN A 74 -11.25 0.21 -32.74
CA GLN A 74 -11.28 -0.69 -33.90
C GLN A 74 -10.27 -1.85 -33.76
N VAL A 75 -9.08 -1.57 -33.20
CA VAL A 75 -8.05 -2.56 -32.88
C VAL A 75 -8.48 -3.49 -31.73
N MET A 76 -9.15 -2.96 -30.70
CA MET A 76 -9.74 -3.78 -29.62
C MET A 76 -10.87 -4.70 -30.12
N GLN A 77 -11.56 -4.32 -31.20
CA GLN A 77 -12.59 -5.14 -31.84
C GLN A 77 -11.99 -6.21 -32.76
N THR A 78 -10.82 -5.99 -33.36
CA THR A 78 -10.11 -6.99 -34.19
C THR A 78 -9.22 -7.94 -33.39
N SER A 79 -8.87 -7.60 -32.14
CA SER A 79 -8.10 -8.47 -31.22
C SER A 79 -8.92 -9.57 -30.55
N GLN A 80 -10.21 -9.70 -30.86
CA GLN A 80 -11.17 -10.67 -30.30
C GLN A 80 -10.88 -12.15 -30.66
N GLY A 81 -9.61 -12.58 -30.73
CA GLY A 81 -9.29 -13.98 -30.96
C GLY A 81 -7.82 -14.38 -30.84
N ARG A 82 -6.95 -13.52 -30.29
CA ARG A 82 -5.54 -13.88 -30.06
C ARG A 82 -5.09 -13.40 -28.68
N PRO A 83 -4.59 -14.30 -27.82
CA PRO A 83 -4.18 -13.93 -26.48
C PRO A 83 -2.94 -13.05 -26.52
N ARG A 84 -2.97 -11.91 -25.84
CA ARG A 84 -1.87 -10.93 -25.82
C ARG A 84 -0.79 -11.29 -24.82
N ASP A 85 -1.18 -11.98 -23.76
CA ASP A 85 -0.35 -12.44 -22.65
C ASP A 85 -0.93 -13.74 -22.05
N CYS A 86 -0.26 -14.28 -21.04
CA CYS A 86 -0.70 -15.51 -20.36
C CYS A 86 -2.01 -15.38 -19.57
N SER A 87 -2.45 -14.16 -19.23
CA SER A 87 -3.73 -13.95 -18.54
C SER A 87 -4.92 -14.09 -19.48
N ASP A 88 -4.79 -13.65 -20.74
CA ASP A 88 -5.80 -13.89 -21.78
C ASP A 88 -5.96 -15.41 -22.01
N LEU A 89 -4.83 -16.15 -22.06
CA LEU A 89 -4.84 -17.63 -22.14
C LEU A 89 -5.53 -18.27 -20.92
N LEU A 90 -5.24 -17.81 -19.71
CA LEU A 90 -5.91 -18.36 -18.52
C LEU A 90 -7.43 -18.14 -18.57
N GLN A 91 -7.89 -16.97 -19.04
CA GLN A 91 -9.31 -16.66 -19.22
C GLN A 91 -9.99 -17.52 -20.29
N GLU A 92 -9.23 -17.93 -21.31
CA GLU A 92 -9.68 -18.90 -22.32
C GLU A 92 -9.72 -20.36 -21.81
N GLY A 93 -9.30 -20.60 -20.55
CA GLY A 93 -9.35 -21.90 -19.88
C GLY A 93 -8.07 -22.72 -19.96
N TYR A 94 -6.96 -22.13 -20.40
CA TYR A 94 -5.64 -22.78 -20.34
C TYR A 94 -5.07 -22.67 -18.92
N ASP A 95 -5.18 -23.74 -18.12
CA ASP A 95 -4.87 -23.76 -16.68
C ASP A 95 -3.55 -24.47 -16.31
N SER A 96 -2.81 -24.95 -17.31
CA SER A 96 -1.56 -25.70 -17.11
C SER A 96 -0.35 -24.83 -17.42
N SER A 97 0.67 -24.85 -16.56
CA SER A 97 1.92 -24.12 -16.81
C SER A 97 2.71 -24.77 -17.96
N GLY A 98 3.28 -23.95 -18.85
CA GLY A 98 3.98 -24.45 -20.04
C GLY A 98 4.34 -23.36 -21.04
N ILE A 99 4.85 -23.77 -22.20
CA ILE A 99 5.18 -22.84 -23.28
C ILE A 99 3.95 -22.60 -24.16
N TYR A 100 3.57 -21.35 -24.31
CA TYR A 100 2.44 -20.91 -25.12
C TYR A 100 2.85 -19.86 -26.15
N THR A 101 1.96 -19.61 -27.11
CA THR A 101 2.11 -18.54 -28.09
C THR A 101 1.17 -17.40 -27.76
N ILE A 102 1.72 -16.18 -27.68
CA ILE A 102 0.98 -14.94 -27.45
C ILE A 102 1.22 -13.94 -28.58
N TYR A 103 0.41 -12.89 -28.64
CA TYR A 103 0.42 -11.87 -29.69
C TYR A 103 0.47 -10.45 -29.10
N PRO A 104 1.56 -10.06 -28.42
CA PRO A 104 1.64 -8.78 -27.70
C PRO A 104 1.71 -7.56 -28.65
N PHE A 105 2.00 -7.75 -29.94
CA PHE A 105 2.06 -6.69 -30.94
C PHE A 105 0.73 -6.46 -31.68
N SER A 106 -0.41 -6.97 -31.16
CA SER A 106 -1.72 -6.85 -31.83
C SER A 106 -2.15 -5.40 -32.10
N ASN A 107 -1.63 -4.45 -31.33
CA ASN A 107 -1.97 -3.03 -31.41
C ASN A 107 -0.96 -2.20 -32.23
N ASP A 108 0.12 -2.82 -32.71
CA ASP A 108 1.10 -2.17 -33.58
C ASP A 108 0.67 -2.36 -35.05
N VAL A 109 0.40 -1.26 -35.75
CA VAL A 109 -0.06 -1.27 -37.15
C VAL A 109 0.98 -1.93 -38.08
N GLN A 110 2.27 -1.87 -37.75
CA GLN A 110 3.36 -2.44 -38.56
C GLN A 110 3.66 -3.91 -38.22
N ASP A 111 3.54 -4.29 -36.94
CA ASP A 111 3.85 -5.65 -36.45
C ASP A 111 2.60 -6.48 -36.08
N SER A 112 1.41 -6.03 -36.51
CA SER A 112 0.14 -6.71 -36.23
C SER A 112 0.18 -8.18 -36.65
N GLY A 113 0.08 -9.08 -35.67
CA GLY A 113 0.10 -10.52 -35.87
C GLY A 113 1.44 -11.21 -35.62
N ARG A 114 2.50 -10.48 -35.24
CA ARG A 114 3.75 -11.07 -34.75
C ARG A 114 3.49 -11.88 -33.48
N SER A 115 3.82 -13.17 -33.53
CA SER A 115 3.69 -14.09 -32.40
C SER A 115 4.98 -14.17 -31.60
N VAL A 116 4.84 -14.45 -30.30
CA VAL A 116 5.94 -14.64 -29.36
C VAL A 116 5.67 -15.91 -28.56
N GLY A 117 6.67 -16.80 -28.48
CA GLY A 117 6.65 -17.90 -27.53
C GLY A 117 7.00 -17.39 -26.13
N VAL A 118 6.22 -17.77 -25.12
CA VAL A 118 6.45 -17.44 -23.72
C VAL A 118 6.22 -18.65 -22.84
N PHE A 119 6.87 -18.68 -21.67
CA PHE A 119 6.46 -19.59 -20.62
C PHE A 119 5.35 -18.93 -19.81
N CYS A 120 4.20 -19.60 -19.72
CA CYS A 120 3.10 -19.20 -18.86
C CYS A 120 3.12 -20.02 -17.57
N ASP A 121 3.14 -19.33 -16.44
CA ASP A 121 2.84 -19.94 -15.14
C ASP A 121 1.36 -19.71 -14.82
N MET A 122 0.58 -20.78 -14.97
CA MET A 122 -0.87 -20.80 -14.77
C MET A 122 -1.26 -21.21 -13.35
N THR A 123 -0.29 -21.50 -12.49
CA THR A 123 -0.52 -22.16 -11.20
C THR A 123 -0.18 -21.29 -10.00
N THR A 124 0.88 -20.48 -10.09
CA THR A 124 1.33 -19.67 -8.96
C THR A 124 0.38 -18.49 -8.74
N ASP A 125 -0.12 -18.34 -7.51
CA ASP A 125 -0.82 -17.13 -7.07
C ASP A 125 -1.97 -16.70 -8.00
N GLY A 126 -2.79 -17.67 -8.41
CA GLY A 126 -3.93 -17.46 -9.32
C GLY A 126 -3.59 -17.51 -10.81
N GLY A 127 -2.33 -17.73 -11.18
CA GLY A 127 -1.91 -18.00 -12.55
C GLY A 127 -1.93 -16.78 -13.49
N GLY A 128 -1.85 -17.06 -14.79
CA GLY A 128 -1.88 -16.04 -15.85
C GLY A 128 -0.58 -15.25 -15.95
N TRP A 129 0.51 -15.77 -15.39
CA TRP A 129 1.80 -15.09 -15.36
C TRP A 129 2.60 -15.35 -16.62
N THR A 130 3.08 -14.28 -17.25
CA THR A 130 4.03 -14.35 -18.36
C THR A 130 5.44 -14.24 -17.82
N VAL A 131 6.20 -15.35 -17.83
CA VAL A 131 7.58 -15.39 -17.36
C VAL A 131 8.50 -14.72 -18.38
N PHE A 132 9.32 -13.78 -17.92
CA PHE A 132 10.27 -13.07 -18.79
C PHE A 132 11.74 -13.26 -18.40
N GLN A 133 12.01 -13.80 -17.22
CA GLN A 133 13.35 -14.19 -16.80
C GLN A 133 13.28 -15.47 -15.96
N ARG A 134 14.20 -16.41 -16.20
CA ARG A 134 14.39 -17.58 -15.32
C ARG A 134 15.87 -17.91 -15.17
N ARG A 135 16.30 -18.17 -13.92
CA ARG A 135 17.59 -18.78 -13.52
C ARG A 135 17.30 -20.04 -12.73
N GLN A 136 18.06 -21.11 -12.91
CA GLN A 136 17.84 -22.40 -12.24
C GLN A 136 19.08 -23.31 -12.16
N ASP A 137 20.04 -23.18 -13.07
CA ASP A 137 21.14 -24.16 -13.23
C ASP A 137 22.45 -23.60 -13.82
N GLY A 138 22.46 -22.33 -14.24
CA GLY A 138 23.62 -21.70 -14.86
C GLY A 138 23.93 -22.17 -16.29
N SER A 139 22.98 -22.82 -16.97
CA SER A 139 23.15 -23.31 -18.35
C SER A 139 23.24 -22.20 -19.41
N GLU A 140 22.83 -20.98 -19.07
CA GLU A 140 22.82 -19.83 -19.96
C GLU A 140 23.73 -18.70 -19.44
N ASP A 141 24.49 -18.07 -20.35
CA ASP A 141 25.32 -16.91 -20.00
C ASP A 141 24.47 -15.63 -20.01
N PHE A 142 24.34 -14.98 -18.85
CA PHE A 142 23.63 -13.71 -18.71
C PHE A 142 24.55 -12.48 -18.82
N TYR A 143 25.88 -12.64 -18.91
CA TYR A 143 26.79 -11.52 -19.10
C TYR A 143 26.89 -11.10 -20.58
N ARG A 144 25.75 -10.66 -21.11
CA ARG A 144 25.53 -10.35 -22.54
C ARG A 144 25.44 -8.85 -22.82
N GLY A 145 25.48 -8.50 -24.11
CA GLY A 145 25.43 -7.11 -24.57
C GLY A 145 24.01 -6.59 -24.78
N TRP A 146 23.90 -5.30 -25.10
CA TRP A 146 22.62 -4.62 -25.34
C TRP A 146 21.75 -5.31 -26.40
N ALA A 147 22.35 -5.72 -27.52
CA ALA A 147 21.61 -6.35 -28.62
C ALA A 147 20.93 -7.66 -28.18
N ASP A 148 21.62 -8.46 -27.35
CA ASP A 148 21.07 -9.71 -26.82
C ASP A 148 19.93 -9.45 -25.83
N TYR A 149 20.11 -8.50 -24.90
CA TYR A 149 19.06 -8.15 -23.93
C TYR A 149 17.85 -7.48 -24.58
N LYS A 150 18.05 -6.73 -25.67
CA LYS A 150 16.97 -6.21 -26.51
C LYS A 150 16.17 -7.35 -27.16
N ALA A 151 16.86 -8.26 -27.82
CA ALA A 151 16.24 -9.34 -28.60
C ALA A 151 15.71 -10.51 -27.76
N GLY A 152 16.30 -10.78 -26.59
CA GLY A 152 16.06 -11.99 -25.79
C GLY A 152 17.00 -13.14 -26.16
N PHE A 153 17.22 -14.05 -25.21
CA PHE A 153 18.12 -15.19 -25.33
C PHE A 153 17.73 -16.32 -24.37
N GLY A 154 18.33 -17.50 -24.53
CA GLY A 154 18.06 -18.69 -23.73
C GLY A 154 16.90 -19.54 -24.23
N LYS A 155 16.42 -20.45 -23.39
CA LYS A 155 15.35 -21.41 -23.71
C LYS A 155 14.19 -21.28 -22.73
N LEU A 156 12.96 -21.25 -23.25
CA LEU A 156 11.75 -21.07 -22.43
C LEU A 156 11.47 -22.22 -21.45
N ASP A 157 12.00 -23.42 -21.71
CA ASP A 157 11.99 -24.58 -20.83
C ASP A 157 13.24 -24.68 -19.93
N GLY A 158 14.15 -23.71 -20.01
CA GLY A 158 15.38 -23.61 -19.21
C GLY A 158 15.60 -22.18 -18.67
N GLU A 159 16.86 -21.73 -18.65
CA GLU A 159 17.18 -20.34 -18.34
C GLU A 159 17.00 -19.43 -19.56
N PHE A 160 16.42 -18.25 -19.36
CA PHE A 160 16.21 -17.29 -20.44
C PHE A 160 15.98 -15.86 -19.97
N TRP A 161 16.13 -14.93 -20.91
CA TRP A 161 15.63 -13.56 -20.86
C TRP A 161 14.76 -13.30 -22.08
N LEU A 162 13.50 -12.90 -21.89
CA LEU A 162 12.52 -12.78 -22.97
C LEU A 162 12.86 -11.68 -23.99
N GLY A 163 13.57 -10.63 -23.55
CA GLY A 163 13.98 -9.50 -24.37
C GLY A 163 13.24 -8.20 -24.05
N ASN A 164 13.99 -7.10 -23.99
CA ASN A 164 13.48 -5.80 -23.54
C ASN A 164 12.44 -5.20 -24.51
N ASP A 165 12.54 -5.46 -25.82
CA ASP A 165 11.54 -5.04 -26.79
C ASP A 165 10.17 -5.66 -26.49
N LYS A 166 10.16 -6.96 -26.15
CA LYS A 166 8.94 -7.69 -25.82
C LYS A 166 8.38 -7.26 -24.47
N LEU A 167 9.28 -7.01 -23.50
CA LEU A 167 8.89 -6.56 -22.16
C LEU A 167 8.28 -5.16 -22.18
N HIS A 168 8.86 -4.24 -22.96
CA HIS A 168 8.27 -2.93 -23.22
C HIS A 168 6.89 -3.08 -23.88
N GLN A 169 6.78 -3.91 -24.91
CA GLN A 169 5.51 -4.12 -25.60
C GLN A 169 4.43 -4.74 -24.70
N LEU A 170 4.77 -5.69 -23.83
CA LEU A 170 3.82 -6.26 -22.88
C LEU A 170 3.33 -5.19 -21.90
N THR A 171 4.28 -4.51 -21.25
CA THR A 171 3.97 -3.53 -20.19
C THR A 171 3.39 -2.20 -20.69
N SER A 172 3.29 -1.99 -22.01
CA SER A 172 2.61 -0.82 -22.61
C SER A 172 1.13 -1.06 -22.92
N GLN A 173 0.66 -2.31 -22.88
CA GLN A 173 -0.73 -2.66 -23.23
C GLN A 173 -1.75 -2.37 -22.13
N ALA A 174 -1.30 -2.42 -20.87
CA ALA A 174 -2.11 -2.21 -19.66
C ALA A 174 -1.17 -1.91 -18.48
N GLN A 175 -1.72 -1.73 -17.28
CA GLN A 175 -0.90 -1.80 -16.07
C GLN A 175 -0.59 -3.27 -15.77
N TYR A 176 0.67 -3.60 -15.59
CA TYR A 176 1.13 -4.93 -15.22
C TYR A 176 1.71 -4.91 -13.81
N GLU A 177 1.52 -6.00 -13.10
CA GLU A 177 2.27 -6.28 -11.88
C GLU A 177 3.47 -7.19 -12.16
N LEU A 178 4.50 -7.10 -11.32
CA LEU A 178 5.68 -7.96 -11.34
C LEU A 178 5.67 -8.86 -10.12
N ARG A 179 5.94 -10.16 -10.33
CA ARG A 179 6.30 -11.12 -9.29
C ARG A 179 7.70 -11.66 -9.57
N VAL A 180 8.49 -11.78 -8.51
CA VAL A 180 9.83 -12.37 -8.50
C VAL A 180 9.84 -13.49 -7.47
N ASP A 181 9.97 -14.73 -7.93
CA ASP A 181 10.11 -15.91 -7.06
C ASP A 181 11.58 -16.27 -6.93
N LEU A 182 12.02 -16.61 -5.71
CA LEU A 182 13.40 -16.87 -5.34
C LEU A 182 13.50 -18.18 -4.53
N GLU A 183 14.52 -18.99 -4.83
CA GLU A 183 14.85 -20.22 -4.08
C GLU A 183 16.35 -20.26 -3.79
N ASP A 184 16.73 -20.70 -2.60
CA ASP A 184 18.11 -20.96 -2.22
C ASP A 184 18.47 -22.45 -2.36
N PHE A 185 19.75 -22.79 -2.14
CA PHE A 185 20.21 -24.18 -2.26
C PHE A 185 19.78 -25.10 -1.09
N GLU A 186 19.21 -24.53 -0.03
CA GLU A 186 18.65 -25.26 1.11
C GLU A 186 17.16 -25.58 0.90
N GLY A 187 16.56 -25.07 -0.19
CA GLY A 187 15.14 -25.25 -0.51
C GLY A 187 14.23 -24.23 0.17
N ASN A 188 14.78 -23.19 0.79
CA ASN A 188 13.97 -22.08 1.27
C ASN A 188 13.55 -21.20 0.10
N SER A 189 12.32 -20.71 0.13
CA SER A 189 11.76 -19.83 -0.91
C SER A 189 11.32 -18.49 -0.36
N ALA A 190 11.46 -17.44 -1.16
CA ALA A 190 10.90 -16.13 -0.90
C ALA A 190 10.35 -15.52 -2.19
N TYR A 191 9.49 -14.51 -2.09
CA TYR A 191 9.01 -13.79 -3.26
C TYR A 191 8.96 -12.28 -3.04
N ALA A 192 9.00 -11.52 -4.12
CA ALA A 192 8.77 -10.09 -4.15
C ALA A 192 7.71 -9.77 -5.21
N GLN A 193 6.80 -8.87 -4.89
CA GLN A 193 5.74 -8.41 -5.78
C GLN A 193 5.71 -6.89 -5.86
N TYR A 194 5.40 -6.37 -7.03
CA TYR A 194 5.30 -4.94 -7.30
C TYR A 194 4.01 -4.65 -8.06
N GLN A 195 3.15 -3.82 -7.46
CA GLN A 195 1.82 -3.45 -8.00
C GLN A 195 1.87 -2.71 -9.33
N VAL A 196 3.02 -2.20 -9.74
CA VAL A 196 3.20 -1.61 -11.06
C VAL A 196 4.56 -2.08 -11.54
N PHE A 197 4.64 -2.47 -12.79
CA PHE A 197 5.87 -2.76 -13.49
C PHE A 197 5.76 -2.31 -14.94
N THR A 198 6.58 -1.33 -15.32
CA THR A 198 6.67 -0.88 -16.71
C THR A 198 8.12 -0.77 -17.14
N VAL A 199 8.37 -1.12 -18.38
CA VAL A 199 9.67 -0.93 -19.03
C VAL A 199 9.51 0.07 -20.14
N GLY A 200 10.30 1.15 -20.12
CA GLY A 200 10.30 2.18 -21.15
C GLY A 200 10.72 1.65 -22.53
N SER A 201 10.57 2.46 -23.57
CA SER A 201 11.06 2.11 -24.91
C SER A 201 12.60 2.11 -24.97
N GLU A 202 13.18 1.61 -26.06
CA GLU A 202 14.63 1.70 -26.28
C GLU A 202 15.14 3.15 -26.25
N ALA A 203 14.36 4.09 -26.81
CA ALA A 203 14.69 5.52 -26.79
C ALA A 203 14.73 6.08 -25.35
N ALA A 204 13.88 5.54 -24.48
CA ALA A 204 13.89 5.80 -23.03
C ALA A 204 14.84 4.85 -22.27
N ARG A 205 15.72 4.13 -22.97
CA ARG A 205 16.75 3.22 -22.41
C ARG A 205 16.16 2.11 -21.54
N TYR A 206 14.97 1.64 -21.88
CA TYR A 206 14.23 0.62 -21.13
C TYR A 206 14.10 0.94 -19.63
N MET A 207 13.92 2.22 -19.29
CA MET A 207 13.82 2.68 -17.91
C MET A 207 12.75 1.91 -17.13
N LEU A 208 13.10 1.47 -15.92
CA LEU A 208 12.21 0.74 -15.02
C LEU A 208 11.31 1.69 -14.24
N THR A 209 10.01 1.40 -14.21
CA THR A 209 9.12 1.95 -13.18
C THR A 209 8.51 0.80 -12.41
N ILE A 210 8.62 0.86 -11.08
CA ILE A 210 7.96 -0.08 -10.17
C ILE A 210 7.08 0.64 -9.15
N GLY A 211 5.98 -0.02 -8.80
CA GLY A 211 5.00 0.46 -7.81
C GLY A 211 5.27 -0.05 -6.40
N ASN A 212 4.22 -0.05 -5.58
CA ASN A 212 4.28 -0.53 -4.20
C ASN A 212 4.73 -1.99 -4.14
N TYR A 213 5.58 -2.28 -3.15
CA TYR A 213 6.15 -3.60 -2.92
C TYR A 213 5.34 -4.39 -1.89
N THR A 214 5.20 -5.69 -2.13
CA THR A 214 4.78 -6.71 -1.15
C THR A 214 5.67 -7.96 -1.29
N GLY A 215 5.57 -8.89 -0.35
CA GLY A 215 6.30 -10.17 -0.40
C GLY A 215 7.34 -10.38 0.70
N THR A 216 7.93 -11.57 0.74
CA THR A 216 8.77 -12.09 1.83
C THR A 216 10.28 -11.96 1.60
N ALA A 217 10.72 -11.56 0.39
CA ALA A 217 12.14 -11.48 0.04
C ALA A 217 12.83 -10.17 0.49
N GLY A 218 12.07 -9.21 1.02
CA GLY A 218 12.53 -7.83 1.24
C GLY A 218 12.72 -7.05 -0.07
N ASN A 219 12.58 -5.72 -0.02
CA ASN A 219 12.49 -4.89 -1.23
C ASN A 219 13.86 -4.52 -1.82
N SER A 220 14.49 -5.44 -2.55
CA SER A 220 15.78 -5.17 -3.21
C SER A 220 15.67 -4.37 -4.52
N MET A 221 14.48 -4.24 -5.12
CA MET A 221 14.30 -3.44 -6.35
C MET A 221 14.05 -1.95 -6.11
N ALA A 222 13.76 -1.52 -4.88
CA ALA A 222 13.43 -0.11 -4.59
C ALA A 222 14.48 0.88 -5.13
N ALA A 223 15.77 0.56 -4.97
CA ALA A 223 16.88 1.39 -5.43
C ALA A 223 17.02 1.43 -6.96
N HIS A 224 16.34 0.53 -7.67
CA HIS A 224 16.38 0.40 -9.13
C HIS A 224 15.22 1.15 -9.81
N ASN A 225 14.25 1.66 -9.04
CA ASN A 225 13.12 2.40 -9.60
C ASN A 225 13.59 3.69 -10.30
N GLY A 226 13.12 3.92 -11.52
CA GLY A 226 13.51 5.05 -12.36
C GLY A 226 14.89 4.91 -13.01
N MET A 227 15.59 3.78 -12.84
CA MET A 227 16.91 3.57 -13.45
C MET A 227 16.79 3.05 -14.89
N ALA A 228 17.71 3.49 -15.75
CA ALA A 228 17.85 2.96 -17.10
C ALA A 228 18.52 1.58 -17.07
N PHE A 229 18.25 0.76 -18.10
CA PHE A 229 18.90 -0.54 -18.22
C PHE A 229 20.35 -0.38 -18.66
N SER A 230 21.27 -1.15 -18.10
CA SER A 230 22.70 -1.09 -18.38
C SER A 230 23.25 -2.49 -18.66
N THR A 231 24.18 -2.58 -19.60
CA THR A 231 24.81 -3.82 -20.09
C THR A 231 26.32 -3.62 -20.18
N LYS A 232 27.10 -4.68 -20.41
CA LYS A 232 28.57 -4.58 -20.44
C LYS A 232 29.11 -3.61 -21.50
N ASP A 233 28.34 -3.36 -22.56
CA ASP A 233 28.68 -2.52 -23.71
C ASP A 233 27.85 -1.22 -23.80
N ARG A 234 26.88 -1.01 -22.90
CA ARG A 234 26.14 0.26 -22.76
C ARG A 234 25.92 0.63 -21.30
N ASP A 235 26.59 1.70 -20.89
CA ASP A 235 26.54 2.22 -19.54
C ASP A 235 25.53 3.39 -19.43
N TYR A 236 24.41 3.12 -18.78
CA TYR A 236 23.37 4.09 -18.44
C TYR A 236 23.07 4.11 -16.93
N ASP A 237 23.97 3.55 -16.12
CA ASP A 237 23.80 3.54 -14.68
C ASP A 237 24.16 4.90 -14.08
N THR A 238 23.94 5.05 -12.76
CA THR A 238 24.17 6.33 -12.06
C THR A 238 25.47 6.32 -11.26
N ALA A 239 26.30 5.28 -11.42
CA ALA A 239 27.65 5.33 -10.89
C ALA A 239 28.47 6.39 -11.66
N GLY A 240 29.53 6.90 -11.04
CA GLY A 240 30.38 7.91 -11.66
C GLY A 240 30.91 7.44 -13.02
N SER A 241 31.21 8.38 -13.92
CA SER A 241 31.55 8.12 -15.34
C SER A 241 32.76 7.22 -15.61
N SER A 242 33.51 6.81 -14.59
CA SER A 242 34.63 5.86 -14.67
C SER A 242 34.31 4.46 -14.12
N TRP A 243 33.06 4.19 -13.72
CA TRP A 243 32.67 2.95 -13.04
C TRP A 243 31.39 2.36 -13.62
N SER A 244 31.49 1.36 -14.49
CA SER A 244 30.32 0.65 -15.02
C SER A 244 29.88 -0.47 -14.08
N CYS A 245 28.66 -0.41 -13.56
CA CYS A 245 28.11 -1.45 -12.69
C CYS A 245 27.99 -2.80 -13.42
N ALA A 246 27.52 -2.79 -14.68
CA ALA A 246 27.37 -4.01 -15.48
C ALA A 246 28.71 -4.74 -15.70
N GLN A 247 29.79 -4.00 -15.95
CA GLN A 247 31.11 -4.61 -16.12
C GLN A 247 31.70 -5.18 -14.83
N ASN A 248 31.41 -4.56 -13.68
CA ASN A 248 31.90 -5.00 -12.38
C ASN A 248 31.11 -6.19 -11.82
N TYR A 249 29.77 -6.14 -11.89
CA TYR A 249 28.87 -7.13 -11.28
C TYR A 249 28.32 -8.16 -12.27
N LYS A 250 28.90 -8.20 -13.47
CA LYS A 250 28.81 -9.32 -14.43
C LYS A 250 27.38 -9.70 -14.84
N GLY A 251 26.52 -8.70 -14.95
CA GLY A 251 25.15 -8.84 -15.42
C GLY A 251 24.68 -7.63 -16.21
N ALA A 252 23.43 -7.67 -16.67
CA ALA A 252 22.73 -6.51 -17.17
C ALA A 252 21.47 -6.27 -16.35
N TRP A 253 21.26 -5.02 -15.95
CA TRP A 253 20.20 -4.67 -15.03
C TRP A 253 19.89 -3.17 -15.07
N TRP A 254 18.80 -2.77 -14.42
CA TRP A 254 18.49 -1.38 -14.13
C TRP A 254 19.37 -0.83 -13.00
N TYR A 255 20.68 -0.81 -13.20
CA TYR A 255 21.66 -0.45 -12.16
C TYR A 255 21.52 1.02 -11.73
N ALA A 256 21.65 1.24 -10.42
CA ALA A 256 21.88 2.56 -9.82
C ALA A 256 23.39 2.71 -9.55
N ALA A 257 23.81 2.89 -8.30
CA ALA A 257 25.22 2.89 -7.88
C ALA A 257 25.48 1.89 -6.72
N CYS A 258 25.56 0.58 -6.94
CA CYS A 258 25.28 -0.12 -8.19
C CYS A 258 23.99 -0.96 -8.10
N HIS A 259 23.86 -1.86 -7.14
CA HIS A 259 22.64 -2.65 -7.01
C HIS A 259 22.35 -3.15 -5.61
N ARG A 260 21.07 -3.45 -5.39
CA ARG A 260 20.59 -4.34 -4.33
C ARG A 260 20.01 -5.64 -4.88
N ALA A 261 19.65 -5.70 -6.17
CA ALA A 261 19.29 -6.92 -6.88
C ALA A 261 20.14 -7.10 -8.14
N ASN A 262 20.61 -8.32 -8.40
CA ASN A 262 21.40 -8.68 -9.59
C ASN A 262 21.01 -10.08 -10.07
N LEU A 263 19.75 -10.29 -10.43
CA LEU A 263 19.26 -11.63 -10.82
C LEU A 263 19.84 -12.12 -12.16
N ASN A 264 20.46 -11.21 -12.91
CA ASN A 264 21.17 -11.49 -14.16
C ASN A 264 22.70 -11.60 -13.96
N GLY A 265 23.18 -11.70 -12.71
CA GLY A 265 24.59 -11.93 -12.40
C GLY A 265 25.05 -13.36 -12.70
N LEU A 266 26.30 -13.65 -12.32
CA LEU A 266 26.92 -14.96 -12.45
C LEU A 266 26.23 -15.99 -11.56
N TYR A 267 26.12 -17.22 -12.05
CA TYR A 267 25.54 -18.32 -11.29
C TYR A 267 26.63 -19.01 -10.46
N HIS A 268 26.78 -18.64 -9.18
CA HIS A 268 27.82 -19.20 -8.29
C HIS A 268 27.37 -20.38 -7.42
N ALA A 269 26.12 -20.83 -7.57
CA ALA A 269 25.55 -21.96 -6.85
C ALA A 269 25.69 -21.89 -5.31
N GLY A 270 25.09 -20.88 -4.68
CA GLY A 270 25.08 -20.69 -3.23
C GLY A 270 26.12 -19.67 -2.76
N SER A 271 26.76 -19.93 -1.61
CA SER A 271 27.72 -18.99 -1.04
C SER A 271 28.98 -18.85 -1.90
N HIS A 272 29.44 -17.62 -2.11
CA HIS A 272 30.63 -17.32 -2.90
C HIS A 272 31.46 -16.19 -2.28
N THR A 273 32.75 -16.13 -2.60
CA THR A 273 33.72 -15.17 -2.02
C THR A 273 33.83 -13.86 -2.79
N SER A 274 33.43 -13.85 -4.06
CA SER A 274 33.39 -12.64 -4.89
C SER A 274 32.29 -11.68 -4.41
N TYR A 275 32.52 -10.38 -4.56
CA TYR A 275 31.58 -9.38 -4.08
C TYR A 275 30.49 -9.09 -5.12
N ALA A 276 29.25 -9.48 -4.79
CA ALA A 276 28.02 -9.01 -5.43
C ALA A 276 27.85 -9.29 -6.95
N ASP A 277 28.70 -10.13 -7.54
CA ASP A 277 28.62 -10.52 -8.95
C ASP A 277 27.72 -11.72 -9.23
N GLY A 278 27.08 -12.28 -8.18
CA GLY A 278 26.22 -13.44 -8.27
C GLY A 278 24.76 -13.13 -8.63
N VAL A 279 23.92 -14.17 -8.72
CA VAL A 279 22.45 -14.05 -8.75
C VAL A 279 21.96 -13.61 -7.37
N ASN A 280 22.06 -12.32 -7.06
CA ASN A 280 21.89 -11.81 -5.70
C ASN A 280 20.56 -11.08 -5.49
N TRP A 281 19.98 -11.28 -4.32
CA TRP A 281 18.88 -10.47 -3.76
C TRP A 281 19.27 -10.01 -2.35
N TYR A 282 19.74 -8.77 -2.23
CA TYR A 282 20.42 -8.27 -1.02
C TYR A 282 19.59 -8.40 0.25
N ALA A 283 18.32 -8.02 0.20
CA ALA A 283 17.45 -8.02 1.38
C ALA A 283 17.16 -9.42 1.93
N TRP A 284 17.41 -10.49 1.15
CA TRP A 284 17.15 -11.86 1.57
C TRP A 284 18.43 -12.62 1.94
N LYS A 285 19.44 -12.65 1.05
CA LYS A 285 20.67 -13.44 1.23
C LYS A 285 21.97 -12.61 1.10
N GLY A 286 21.86 -11.28 1.01
CA GLY A 286 23.01 -10.39 0.88
C GLY A 286 23.72 -10.49 -0.48
N HIS A 287 25.00 -10.08 -0.49
CA HIS A 287 25.83 -9.98 -1.70
C HIS A 287 26.76 -11.18 -1.96
N TYR A 288 26.85 -12.11 -1.02
CA TYR A 288 27.80 -13.25 -1.06
C TYR A 288 27.08 -14.59 -1.20
N TYR A 289 25.87 -14.57 -1.74
CA TYR A 289 25.05 -15.75 -1.96
C TYR A 289 24.30 -15.63 -3.29
N SER A 290 24.62 -16.53 -4.22
CA SER A 290 23.95 -16.67 -5.51
C SER A 290 22.79 -17.66 -5.37
N LEU A 291 21.59 -17.20 -5.70
CA LEU A 291 20.36 -17.97 -5.60
C LEU A 291 20.35 -19.17 -6.55
N LYS A 292 19.63 -20.23 -6.15
CA LYS A 292 19.47 -21.47 -6.91
C LYS A 292 18.50 -21.29 -8.06
N HIS A 293 17.32 -20.76 -7.74
CA HIS A 293 16.27 -20.51 -8.72
C HIS A 293 15.76 -19.08 -8.57
N THR A 294 15.54 -18.40 -9.69
CA THR A 294 14.86 -17.12 -9.72
C THR A 294 13.95 -17.07 -10.93
N GLU A 295 12.73 -16.57 -10.77
CA GLU A 295 11.81 -16.37 -11.88
C GLU A 295 11.15 -15.00 -11.77
N MET A 296 11.25 -14.20 -12.84
CA MET A 296 10.54 -12.93 -12.93
C MET A 296 9.40 -13.06 -13.94
N LYS A 297 8.20 -12.68 -13.51
CA LYS A 297 6.97 -12.84 -14.30
C LYS A 297 6.01 -11.69 -14.10
N ILE A 298 5.25 -11.38 -15.14
CA ILE A 298 4.29 -10.27 -15.15
C ILE A 298 2.90 -10.73 -15.57
N ARG A 299 1.87 -10.04 -15.11
CA ARG A 299 0.51 -10.18 -15.62
C ARG A 299 -0.25 -8.86 -15.52
N PRO A 300 -1.24 -8.60 -16.38
CA PRO A 300 -2.00 -7.36 -16.33
C PRO A 300 -2.85 -7.32 -15.07
N ILE A 301 -3.00 -6.13 -14.50
CA ILE A 301 -3.87 -5.86 -13.36
C ILE A 301 -5.27 -5.61 -13.93
N THR A 302 -6.12 -6.62 -13.92
CA THR A 302 -7.51 -6.47 -14.34
C THR A 302 -8.35 -5.86 -13.21
N ASN A 303 -9.47 -5.19 -13.51
CA ASN A 303 -10.39 -4.68 -12.46
C ASN A 303 -10.92 -5.79 -11.52
N LEU A 304 -10.96 -7.04 -12.00
CA LEU A 304 -11.30 -8.24 -11.21
C LEU A 304 -10.12 -8.73 -10.35
N GLN A 305 -8.88 -8.57 -10.80
CA GLN A 305 -7.70 -8.73 -9.94
C GLN A 305 -7.51 -7.57 -9.00
N LEU A 306 -7.94 -6.35 -9.32
CA LEU A 306 -7.95 -5.25 -8.37
C LEU A 306 -8.91 -5.57 -7.21
N SER A 307 -10.08 -6.17 -7.49
CA SER A 307 -10.97 -6.64 -6.42
C SER A 307 -10.42 -7.85 -5.66
N HIS A 308 -9.77 -8.82 -6.33
CA HIS A 308 -9.13 -9.97 -5.68
C HIS A 308 -7.82 -9.60 -4.95
N GLN A 309 -7.08 -8.60 -5.41
CA GLN A 309 -5.89 -8.04 -4.78
C GLN A 309 -6.26 -7.08 -3.65
N ILE A 310 -7.37 -6.36 -3.75
CA ILE A 310 -7.98 -5.70 -2.60
C ILE A 310 -8.43 -6.80 -1.61
N GLN A 311 -9.04 -7.90 -2.06
CA GLN A 311 -9.34 -9.07 -1.21
C GLN A 311 -8.10 -9.77 -0.64
N MET A 312 -6.95 -9.75 -1.33
CA MET A 312 -5.68 -10.35 -0.89
C MET A 312 -4.84 -9.39 -0.03
N LEU A 313 -4.92 -8.07 -0.25
CA LEU A 313 -4.49 -7.04 0.70
C LEU A 313 -5.35 -7.07 1.97
N LEU A 314 -6.63 -7.44 1.83
CA LEU A 314 -7.50 -7.84 2.93
C LEU A 314 -7.17 -9.26 3.46
N ALA A 315 -6.44 -10.13 2.72
CA ALA A 315 -6.04 -11.47 3.19
C ALA A 315 -4.63 -11.52 3.82
N PHE A 316 -3.79 -10.50 3.65
CA PHE A 316 -2.65 -10.23 4.55
C PHE A 316 -3.13 -9.89 5.98
N GLN A 317 -4.45 -9.74 6.19
CA GLN A 317 -5.13 -9.75 7.48
C GLN A 317 -5.36 -11.16 8.07
N GLY A 318 -4.62 -12.19 7.65
CA GLY A 318 -4.79 -13.56 8.21
C GLY A 318 -4.33 -13.74 9.67
N ARG A 319 -4.04 -12.65 10.39
CA ARG A 319 -3.76 -12.65 11.82
C ARG A 319 -4.57 -11.54 12.46
N PRO A 320 -5.44 -11.84 13.43
CA PRO A 320 -6.33 -10.84 13.99
C PRO A 320 -5.52 -9.76 14.70
N ARG A 321 -5.73 -8.49 14.31
CA ARG A 321 -4.99 -7.35 14.88
C ARG A 321 -5.54 -6.93 16.23
N ASP A 322 -6.81 -7.21 16.45
CA ASP A 322 -7.55 -6.97 17.67
C ASP A 322 -8.69 -8.00 17.83
N CYS A 323 -9.48 -7.85 18.89
CA CYS A 323 -10.59 -8.76 19.18
C CYS A 323 -11.78 -8.63 18.20
N SER A 324 -11.89 -7.55 17.44
CA SER A 324 -12.93 -7.39 16.42
C SER A 324 -12.64 -8.26 15.20
N ASP A 325 -11.38 -8.32 14.77
CA ASP A 325 -10.94 -9.26 13.72
C ASP A 325 -11.23 -10.71 14.17
N LEU A 326 -10.93 -11.08 15.42
CA LEU A 326 -11.27 -12.41 15.98
C LEU A 326 -12.77 -12.71 15.95
N LEU A 327 -13.62 -11.76 16.34
CA LEU A 327 -15.06 -11.96 16.31
C LEU A 327 -15.56 -12.19 14.88
N GLN A 328 -15.03 -11.47 13.89
CA GLN A 328 -15.36 -11.65 12.47
C GLN A 328 -14.90 -13.01 11.93
N GLU A 329 -13.80 -13.55 12.46
CA GLU A 329 -13.31 -14.91 12.17
C GLU A 329 -14.16 -16.01 12.84
N GLY A 330 -15.15 -15.65 13.66
CA GLY A 330 -16.07 -16.58 14.31
C GLY A 330 -15.67 -17.01 15.72
N TYR A 331 -14.69 -16.35 16.34
CA TYR A 331 -14.38 -16.54 17.76
C TYR A 331 -15.37 -15.73 18.61
N ASP A 332 -16.44 -16.38 19.06
CA ASP A 332 -17.59 -15.75 19.72
C ASP A 332 -17.59 -15.87 21.26
N SER A 333 -16.54 -16.43 21.86
CA SER A 333 -16.43 -16.64 23.29
C SER A 333 -15.43 -15.67 23.94
N SER A 334 -15.81 -14.97 25.01
CA SER A 334 -14.88 -14.13 25.77
C SER A 334 -13.76 -14.95 26.40
N GLY A 335 -12.54 -14.42 26.41
CA GLY A 335 -11.37 -15.12 26.93
C GLY A 335 -10.05 -14.49 26.54
N ILE A 336 -8.93 -15.16 26.85
CA ILE A 336 -7.60 -14.71 26.46
C ILE A 336 -7.29 -15.22 25.05
N TYR A 337 -6.95 -14.30 24.16
CA TYR A 337 -6.57 -14.58 22.78
C TYR A 337 -5.20 -13.98 22.46
N THR A 338 -4.65 -14.45 21.34
CA THR A 338 -3.43 -13.88 20.75
C THR A 338 -3.82 -13.03 19.55
N ILE A 339 -3.38 -11.78 19.55
CA ILE A 339 -3.54 -10.83 18.45
C ILE A 339 -2.18 -10.39 17.91
N TYR A 340 -2.17 -9.78 16.73
CA TYR A 340 -0.98 -9.36 16.02
C TYR A 340 -1.07 -7.89 15.56
N PRO A 341 -1.10 -6.93 16.49
CA PRO A 341 -1.28 -5.51 16.17
C PRO A 341 -0.09 -4.89 15.40
N PHE A 342 1.02 -5.61 15.30
CA PHE A 342 2.23 -5.23 14.56
C PHE A 342 2.31 -5.90 13.18
N SER A 343 1.25 -6.57 12.71
CA SER A 343 1.25 -7.27 11.41
C SER A 343 1.64 -6.37 10.22
N ASN A 344 1.37 -5.07 10.32
CA ASN A 344 1.66 -4.06 9.30
C ASN A 344 3.01 -3.33 9.52
N ASP A 345 3.75 -3.69 10.57
CA ASP A 345 5.07 -3.13 10.87
C ASP A 345 6.16 -4.02 10.24
N VAL A 346 6.88 -3.48 9.25
CA VAL A 346 7.89 -4.21 8.47
C VAL A 346 9.05 -4.72 9.34
N GLN A 347 9.31 -4.11 10.50
CA GLN A 347 10.39 -4.50 11.41
C GLN A 347 9.95 -5.48 12.51
N ASP A 348 8.68 -5.42 12.92
CA ASP A 348 8.11 -6.21 14.04
C ASP A 348 7.02 -7.21 13.56
N SER A 349 6.98 -7.48 12.25
CA SER A 349 6.02 -8.41 11.62
C SER A 349 6.15 -9.82 12.21
N GLY A 350 5.23 -10.15 13.11
CA GLY A 350 5.22 -11.42 13.84
C GLY A 350 5.12 -11.28 15.34
N ARG A 351 5.30 -10.07 15.90
CA ARG A 351 5.13 -9.81 17.32
C ARG A 351 3.66 -10.00 17.73
N SER A 352 3.43 -11.04 18.52
CA SER A 352 2.13 -11.37 19.09
C SER A 352 1.92 -10.68 20.44
N VAL A 353 0.67 -10.35 20.74
CA VAL A 353 0.24 -9.81 22.04
C VAL A 353 -0.90 -10.69 22.57
N GLY A 354 -0.78 -11.13 23.82
CA GLY A 354 -1.92 -11.71 24.53
C GLY A 354 -2.87 -10.60 25.00
N VAL A 355 -4.16 -10.76 24.75
CA VAL A 355 -5.22 -9.83 25.19
C VAL A 355 -6.41 -10.59 25.74
N PHE A 356 -7.18 -9.97 26.62
CA PHE A 356 -8.51 -10.46 26.93
C PHE A 356 -9.51 -9.85 25.95
N CYS A 357 -10.26 -10.70 25.26
CA CYS A 357 -11.35 -10.31 24.38
C CYS A 357 -12.69 -10.47 25.08
N ASP A 358 -13.49 -9.41 25.09
CA ASP A 358 -14.90 -9.47 25.45
C ASP A 358 -15.75 -9.56 24.16
N MET A 359 -16.29 -10.76 23.92
CA MET A 359 -17.09 -11.09 22.74
C MET A 359 -18.60 -10.95 22.97
N TYR A 360 -19.03 -10.49 24.15
CA TYR A 360 -20.46 -10.45 24.51
C TYR A 360 -21.01 -9.04 24.65
N THR A 361 -20.28 -8.15 25.33
CA THR A 361 -20.80 -6.80 25.64
C THR A 361 -21.04 -6.01 24.37
N ASP A 362 -22.24 -5.46 24.20
CA ASP A 362 -22.58 -4.53 23.10
C ASP A 362 -22.15 -5.03 21.70
N GLY A 363 -22.42 -6.31 21.42
CA GLY A 363 -22.08 -6.94 20.14
C GLY A 363 -20.66 -7.53 20.06
N GLY A 364 -19.85 -7.44 21.11
CA GLY A 364 -18.56 -8.13 21.21
C GLY A 364 -17.41 -7.49 20.42
N GLY A 365 -16.29 -8.21 20.30
CA GLY A 365 -15.11 -7.74 19.57
C GLY A 365 -14.28 -6.71 20.32
N TRP A 366 -14.44 -6.63 21.64
CA TRP A 366 -13.76 -5.65 22.47
C TRP A 366 -12.41 -6.16 22.95
N THR A 367 -11.37 -5.35 22.77
CA THR A 367 -10.02 -5.61 23.32
C THR A 367 -9.89 -4.91 24.67
N VAL A 368 -9.87 -5.68 25.76
CA VAL A 368 -9.72 -5.14 27.12
C VAL A 368 -8.26 -4.75 27.35
N PHE A 369 -8.03 -3.50 27.78
CA PHE A 369 -6.69 -2.98 28.05
C PHE A 369 -6.46 -2.60 29.52
N GLN A 370 -7.52 -2.52 30.32
CA GLN A 370 -7.45 -2.30 31.76
C GLN A 370 -8.59 -3.06 32.46
N ARG A 371 -8.29 -3.72 33.58
CA ARG A 371 -9.31 -4.29 34.48
C ARG A 371 -8.93 -4.12 35.94
N ARG A 372 -9.90 -3.73 36.77
CA ARG A 372 -9.89 -3.75 38.25
C ARG A 372 -11.09 -4.55 38.74
N GLN A 373 -10.93 -5.36 39.78
CA GLN A 373 -11.99 -6.24 40.30
C GLN A 373 -11.80 -6.65 41.78
N ASP A 374 -10.57 -6.68 42.30
CA ASP A 374 -10.26 -7.29 43.60
C ASP A 374 -9.06 -6.67 44.34
N GLY A 375 -8.31 -5.76 43.73
CA GLY A 375 -7.13 -5.13 44.30
C GLY A 375 -5.92 -6.05 44.40
N SER A 376 -5.89 -7.17 43.67
CA SER A 376 -4.77 -8.12 43.67
C SER A 376 -3.50 -7.59 42.98
N GLU A 377 -3.63 -6.58 42.12
CA GLU A 377 -2.50 -5.98 41.40
C GLU A 377 -2.23 -4.54 41.89
N ASP A 378 -0.96 -4.21 42.14
CA ASP A 378 -0.55 -2.84 42.47
C ASP A 378 -0.52 -1.97 41.21
N PHE A 379 -1.36 -0.92 41.14
CA PHE A 379 -1.37 0.05 40.04
C PHE A 379 -0.53 1.30 40.34
N TYR A 380 0.07 1.44 41.53
CA TYR A 380 0.94 2.57 41.85
C TYR A 380 2.36 2.36 41.30
N ARG A 381 2.47 2.28 39.97
CA ARG A 381 3.68 1.90 39.23
C ARG A 381 4.33 3.06 38.47
N GLY A 382 5.56 2.82 38.00
CA GLY A 382 6.34 3.80 37.25
C GLY A 382 6.10 3.75 35.74
N TRP A 383 6.71 4.67 35.00
CA TRP A 383 6.59 4.81 33.54
C TRP A 383 6.90 3.53 32.79
N ALA A 384 8.00 2.85 33.14
CA ALA A 384 8.43 1.64 32.45
C ALA A 384 7.37 0.52 32.53
N ASP A 385 6.72 0.36 33.68
CA ASP A 385 5.66 -0.63 33.87
C ASP A 385 4.42 -0.28 33.06
N TYR A 386 3.97 0.99 33.09
CA TYR A 386 2.82 1.44 32.31
C TYR A 386 3.05 1.41 30.81
N LYS A 387 4.29 1.64 30.37
CA LYS A 387 4.73 1.44 28.98
C LYS A 387 4.63 -0.02 28.56
N ALA A 388 5.23 -0.92 29.35
CA ALA A 388 5.35 -2.34 29.03
C ALA A 388 4.06 -3.14 29.26
N GLY A 389 3.23 -2.75 30.23
CA GLY A 389 2.09 -3.52 30.73
C GLY A 389 2.44 -4.41 31.93
N PHE A 390 1.45 -4.71 32.77
CA PHE A 390 1.59 -5.50 34.00
C PHE A 390 0.27 -6.16 34.39
N GLY A 391 0.30 -7.07 35.37
CA GLY A 391 -0.85 -7.84 35.83
C GLY A 391 -1.14 -9.09 35.00
N LYS A 392 -2.33 -9.66 35.19
CA LYS A 392 -2.76 -10.91 34.54
C LYS A 392 -4.04 -10.70 33.74
N LEU A 393 -4.08 -11.21 32.51
CA LEU A 393 -5.21 -11.01 31.60
C LEU A 393 -6.52 -11.67 32.07
N ASP A 394 -6.44 -12.68 32.93
CA ASP A 394 -7.56 -13.32 33.63
C ASP A 394 -7.87 -12.71 35.00
N GLY A 395 -7.17 -11.63 35.38
CA GLY A 395 -7.36 -10.89 36.63
C GLY A 395 -7.30 -9.38 36.41
N GLU A 396 -6.64 -8.65 37.32
CA GLU A 396 -6.36 -7.22 37.16
C GLU A 396 -5.10 -7.00 36.32
N PHE A 397 -5.16 -6.05 35.38
CA PHE A 397 -4.03 -5.74 34.51
C PHE A 397 -4.11 -4.36 33.86
N TRP A 398 -2.95 -3.92 33.35
CA TRP A 398 -2.80 -2.84 32.38
C TRP A 398 -2.04 -3.40 31.16
N LEU A 399 -2.62 -3.28 29.97
CA LEU A 399 -2.06 -3.91 28.76
C LEU A 399 -0.72 -3.30 28.32
N GLY A 400 -0.49 -2.02 28.61
CA GLY A 400 0.73 -1.28 28.29
C GLY A 400 0.52 -0.21 27.22
N ASN A 401 1.09 0.98 27.45
CA ASN A 401 0.88 2.16 26.61
C ASN A 401 1.45 1.98 25.19
N ASP A 402 2.56 1.25 25.03
CA ASP A 402 3.09 0.93 23.69
C ASP A 402 2.07 0.14 22.86
N LYS A 403 1.39 -0.82 23.50
CA LYS A 403 0.38 -1.66 22.84
C LYS A 403 -0.89 -0.86 22.56
N LEU A 404 -1.28 0.00 23.49
CA LEU A 404 -2.47 0.85 23.36
C LEU A 404 -2.30 1.89 22.23
N HIS A 405 -1.13 2.55 22.17
CA HIS A 405 -0.77 3.41 21.04
C HIS A 405 -0.77 2.63 19.72
N ARG A 406 -0.17 1.44 19.70
CA ARG A 406 -0.13 0.61 18.49
C ARG A 406 -1.52 0.19 18.03
N LEU A 407 -2.44 -0.17 18.93
CA LEU A 407 -3.81 -0.53 18.57
C LEU A 407 -4.55 0.70 18.02
N THR A 408 -4.57 1.79 18.79
CA THR A 408 -5.35 2.99 18.45
C THR A 408 -4.80 3.83 17.31
N SER A 409 -3.63 3.48 16.76
CA SER A 409 -3.05 4.09 15.55
C SER A 409 -3.43 3.37 14.26
N GLN A 410 -4.06 2.19 14.33
CA GLN A 410 -4.41 1.39 13.14
C GLN A 410 -5.67 1.87 12.42
N ALA A 411 -6.60 2.42 13.19
CA ALA A 411 -7.91 2.87 12.75
C ALA A 411 -8.49 3.82 13.81
N GLN A 412 -9.72 4.30 13.60
CA GLN A 412 -10.47 4.94 14.67
C GLN A 412 -11.04 3.87 15.60
N TYR A 413 -10.75 3.99 16.89
CA TYR A 413 -11.28 3.12 17.93
C TYR A 413 -12.27 3.88 18.79
N GLU A 414 -13.36 3.20 19.16
CA GLU A 414 -14.21 3.60 20.27
C GLU A 414 -13.67 3.02 21.58
N LEU A 415 -13.91 3.74 22.68
CA LEU A 415 -13.63 3.30 24.04
C LEU A 415 -14.95 3.03 24.76
N ARG A 416 -15.03 1.90 25.46
CA ARG A 416 -16.05 1.61 26.45
C ARG A 416 -15.42 1.40 27.82
N VAL A 417 -16.03 1.99 28.84
CA VAL A 417 -15.67 1.84 30.25
C VAL A 417 -16.88 1.30 30.99
N ASP A 418 -16.79 0.07 31.48
CA ASP A 418 -17.82 -0.55 32.33
C ASP A 418 -17.43 -0.41 33.80
N LEU A 419 -18.40 -0.03 34.64
CA LEU A 419 -18.20 0.28 36.05
C LEU A 419 -19.23 -0.48 36.91
N GLU A 420 -18.79 -1.02 38.04
CA GLU A 420 -19.64 -1.64 39.07
C GLU A 420 -19.26 -1.11 40.46
N ASP A 421 -20.26 -0.87 41.30
CA ASP A 421 -20.08 -0.50 42.70
C ASP A 421 -20.25 -1.72 43.63
N PHE A 422 -19.97 -1.54 44.92
CA PHE A 422 -20.09 -2.62 45.92
C PHE A 422 -21.53 -2.97 46.29
N GLU A 423 -22.52 -2.19 45.83
CA GLU A 423 -23.93 -2.50 46.00
C GLU A 423 -24.50 -3.27 44.78
N GLY A 424 -23.67 -3.54 43.77
CA GLY A 424 -24.03 -4.28 42.57
C GLY A 424 -24.72 -3.45 41.49
N ASN A 425 -24.74 -2.10 41.62
CA ASN A 425 -25.20 -1.26 40.52
C ASN A 425 -24.08 -1.13 39.49
N SER A 426 -24.47 -1.01 38.22
CA SER A 426 -23.55 -0.85 37.11
C SER A 426 -23.87 0.39 36.28
N ALA A 427 -22.84 0.96 35.69
CA ALA A 427 -22.93 2.05 34.74
C ALA A 427 -21.84 1.91 33.68
N TYR A 428 -22.00 2.56 32.53
CA TYR A 428 -20.96 2.58 31.51
C TYR A 428 -20.79 3.97 30.90
N ALA A 429 -19.60 4.24 30.37
CA ALA A 429 -19.29 5.39 29.54
C ALA A 429 -18.68 4.91 28.22
N GLN A 430 -19.15 5.46 27.10
CA GLN A 430 -18.68 5.09 25.77
C GLN A 430 -18.29 6.35 25.00
N TYR A 431 -17.20 6.29 24.24
CA TYR A 431 -16.60 7.42 23.55
C TYR A 431 -16.33 7.01 22.10
N GLN A 432 -16.87 7.78 21.14
CA GLN A 432 -16.72 7.54 19.71
C GLN A 432 -15.29 7.71 19.18
N VAL A 433 -14.42 8.41 19.92
CA VAL A 433 -13.02 8.55 19.53
C VAL A 433 -12.17 8.31 20.76
N PHE A 434 -11.20 7.41 20.63
CA PHE A 434 -10.17 7.16 21.62
C PHE A 434 -8.84 6.86 20.93
N THR A 435 -7.85 7.72 21.15
CA THR A 435 -6.48 7.48 20.68
C THR A 435 -5.45 7.82 21.75
N VAL A 436 -4.34 7.10 21.69
CA VAL A 436 -3.18 7.32 22.56
C VAL A 436 -1.97 7.62 21.69
N GLY A 437 -1.33 8.77 21.91
CA GLY A 437 -0.13 9.17 21.17
C GLY A 437 1.07 8.26 21.41
N SER A 438 2.15 8.50 20.69
CA SER A 438 3.40 7.76 20.85
C SER A 438 4.09 8.11 22.18
N GLU A 439 5.12 7.36 22.57
CA GLU A 439 5.94 7.71 23.74
C GLU A 439 6.61 9.09 23.59
N ALA A 440 7.01 9.46 22.36
CA ALA A 440 7.58 10.78 22.07
C ALA A 440 6.58 11.91 22.35
N GLU A 441 5.28 11.63 22.17
CA GLU A 441 4.15 12.51 22.51
C GLU A 441 3.64 12.28 23.94
N ARG A 442 4.36 11.49 24.74
CA ARG A 442 4.06 11.16 26.14
C ARG A 442 2.70 10.48 26.30
N TYR A 443 2.33 9.65 25.33
CA TYR A 443 1.07 8.92 25.29
C TYR A 443 -0.15 9.83 25.50
N ASN A 444 -0.18 11.01 24.89
CA ASN A 444 -1.29 11.94 25.02
C ASN A 444 -2.64 11.30 24.67
N LEU A 445 -3.68 11.68 25.41
CA LEU A 445 -5.03 11.15 25.20
C LEU A 445 -5.79 12.03 24.21
N THR A 446 -6.41 11.42 23.21
CA THR A 446 -7.56 12.03 22.52
C THR A 446 -8.80 11.21 22.85
N VAL A 447 -9.83 11.85 23.42
CA VAL A 447 -11.10 11.20 23.74
C VAL A 447 -12.27 12.13 23.47
N GLY A 448 -13.36 11.61 22.88
CA GLY A 448 -14.53 12.43 22.56
C GLY A 448 -15.77 11.63 22.17
N GLY A 449 -16.88 12.34 21.93
CA GLY A 449 -18.15 11.74 21.53
C GLY A 449 -18.78 10.89 22.64
N TYR A 450 -18.80 11.40 23.87
CA TYR A 450 -19.34 10.70 25.04
C TYR A 450 -20.81 10.31 24.87
N SER A 451 -21.13 9.10 25.34
CA SER A 451 -22.47 8.58 25.62
C SER A 451 -22.41 7.60 26.81
N GLY A 452 -23.56 7.20 27.35
CA GLY A 452 -23.64 6.22 28.44
C GLY A 452 -24.30 6.75 29.72
N THR A 453 -24.33 5.90 30.75
CA THR A 453 -25.07 6.11 32.01
C THR A 453 -24.20 6.54 33.18
N ALA A 454 -22.86 6.46 33.07
CA ALA A 454 -21.93 6.80 34.15
C ALA A 454 -21.66 8.30 34.31
N GLY A 455 -22.14 9.13 33.38
CA GLY A 455 -21.74 10.54 33.26
C GLY A 455 -20.30 10.68 32.74
N ASP A 456 -20.00 11.80 32.09
CA ASP A 456 -18.69 11.99 31.47
C ASP A 456 -17.63 12.47 32.47
N SER A 457 -16.66 11.61 32.79
CA SER A 457 -15.50 11.94 33.63
C SER A 457 -14.17 11.93 32.87
N MET A 458 -14.19 11.96 31.53
CA MET A 458 -12.99 11.95 30.68
C MET A 458 -12.86 13.22 29.83
N THR A 459 -13.85 13.55 29.00
CA THR A 459 -13.67 14.49 27.88
C THR A 459 -13.22 15.88 28.34
N ALA A 460 -13.87 16.44 29.35
CA ALA A 460 -13.63 17.82 29.77
C ALA A 460 -12.30 18.03 30.51
N TYR A 461 -11.74 16.97 31.11
CA TYR A 461 -10.63 17.11 32.06
C TYR A 461 -9.39 16.29 31.71
N HIS A 462 -9.51 15.30 30.83
CA HIS A 462 -8.42 14.39 30.47
C HIS A 462 -8.02 14.47 29.00
N ASN A 463 -8.94 14.90 28.12
CA ASN A 463 -8.65 15.04 26.69
C ASN A 463 -7.50 16.04 26.44
N GLY A 464 -6.53 15.64 25.63
CA GLY A 464 -5.35 16.42 25.27
C GLY A 464 -4.19 16.33 26.27
N TRP A 465 -4.39 15.73 27.44
CA TRP A 465 -3.34 15.64 28.47
C TRP A 465 -2.43 14.42 28.26
N PRO A 466 -1.11 14.55 28.51
CA PRO A 466 -0.18 13.43 28.49
C PRO A 466 -0.39 12.49 29.68
N PHE A 467 0.14 11.28 29.55
CA PHE A 467 0.11 10.31 30.64
C PHE A 467 1.14 10.69 31.71
N SER A 468 0.81 10.52 32.99
CA SER A 468 1.68 10.83 34.12
C SER A 468 1.72 9.66 35.10
N THR A 469 2.90 9.39 35.64
CA THR A 469 3.20 8.30 36.59
C THR A 469 3.99 8.85 37.77
N LYS A 470 4.16 8.08 38.84
CA LYS A 470 4.85 8.55 40.06
C LYS A 470 6.29 9.02 39.83
N ASP A 471 6.94 8.60 38.75
CA ASP A 471 8.32 8.94 38.39
C ASP A 471 8.43 9.79 37.11
N ARG A 472 7.30 10.13 36.47
CA ARG A 472 7.23 11.03 35.30
C ARG A 472 6.02 11.94 35.42
N ASP A 473 6.29 13.18 35.83
CA ASP A 473 5.29 14.24 35.94
C ASP A 473 5.17 15.00 34.60
N TYR A 474 4.09 14.73 33.88
CA TYR A 474 3.72 15.46 32.67
C TYR A 474 2.36 16.14 32.82
N ASP A 475 1.80 16.19 34.03
CA ASP A 475 0.50 16.79 34.26
C ASP A 475 0.59 18.33 34.33
N GLY A 476 -0.56 18.99 34.40
CA GLY A 476 -0.61 20.46 34.44
C GLY A 476 -0.40 21.04 35.85
N SER A 477 -0.48 20.21 36.88
CA SER A 477 -0.59 20.64 38.27
C SER A 477 0.71 21.24 38.81
N THR A 478 0.59 22.04 39.86
CA THR A 478 1.77 22.55 40.60
C THR A 478 2.35 21.52 41.57
N TYR A 479 1.73 20.36 41.70
CA TYR A 479 2.17 19.24 42.53
C TYR A 479 1.85 17.92 41.79
N PRO A 480 2.67 16.86 41.92
CA PRO A 480 2.55 15.65 41.12
C PRO A 480 1.22 14.91 41.36
N CYS A 481 0.36 14.85 40.36
CA CYS A 481 -0.96 14.24 40.51
C CYS A 481 -0.88 12.73 40.74
N ALA A 482 0.04 12.05 40.07
CA ALA A 482 0.22 10.60 40.20
C ALA A 482 0.56 10.17 41.63
N GLU A 483 1.42 10.93 42.32
CA GLU A 483 1.76 10.66 43.73
C GLU A 483 0.57 10.88 44.67
N ARG A 484 -0.19 11.96 44.45
CA ARG A 484 -1.32 12.31 45.32
C ARG A 484 -2.51 11.38 45.12
N CYS A 485 -2.81 11.04 43.88
CA CYS A 485 -3.96 10.22 43.49
C CYS A 485 -3.63 8.72 43.42
N ARG A 486 -2.40 8.34 43.79
CA ARG A 486 -1.97 6.94 43.97
C ARG A 486 -2.22 6.05 42.74
N GLY A 487 -1.95 6.59 41.56
CA GLY A 487 -2.12 5.90 40.29
C GLY A 487 -1.41 6.62 39.15
N ALA A 488 -1.44 6.03 37.95
CA ALA A 488 -1.00 6.69 36.73
C ALA A 488 -2.17 6.90 35.78
N TRP A 489 -2.24 8.09 35.18
CA TRP A 489 -3.36 8.50 34.35
C TRP A 489 -3.01 9.70 33.46
N TRP A 490 -3.91 10.06 32.56
CA TRP A 490 -3.87 11.32 31.82
C TRP A 490 -4.31 12.48 32.70
N TYR A 491 -3.51 12.84 33.70
CA TYR A 491 -3.87 13.87 34.67
C TYR A 491 -3.78 15.29 34.08
N ALA A 492 -4.76 16.13 34.45
CA ALA A 492 -4.71 17.57 34.27
C ALA A 492 -4.38 18.27 35.59
N HIS A 493 -5.39 18.56 36.43
CA HIS A 493 -5.22 19.24 37.72
C HIS A 493 -6.17 18.79 38.86
N CYS A 494 -6.36 17.52 39.20
CA CYS A 494 -5.66 16.33 38.72
C CYS A 494 -6.57 15.45 37.87
N HIS A 495 -7.77 15.11 38.34
CA HIS A 495 -8.67 14.27 37.57
C HIS A 495 -10.15 14.43 37.92
N HIS A 496 -10.99 14.05 36.95
CA HIS A 496 -12.37 13.64 37.17
C HIS A 496 -12.53 12.09 37.16
N SER A 497 -11.55 11.36 36.65
CA SER A 497 -11.49 9.89 36.71
C SER A 497 -10.10 9.39 37.05
N ASN A 498 -10.00 8.31 37.83
CA ASN A 498 -8.74 7.68 38.19
C ASN A 498 -8.95 6.18 38.37
N LEU A 499 -9.17 5.47 37.27
CA LEU A 499 -9.44 4.04 37.31
C LEU A 499 -8.21 3.21 37.73
N ASN A 500 -7.04 3.83 37.71
CA ASN A 500 -5.77 3.27 38.14
C ASN A 500 -5.37 3.66 39.57
N GLY A 501 -6.29 4.26 40.35
CA GLY A 501 -6.05 4.60 41.74
C GLY A 501 -6.00 3.39 42.67
N PHE A 502 -5.84 3.67 43.96
CA PHE A 502 -5.81 2.66 45.01
C PHE A 502 -7.15 1.95 45.13
N TYR A 503 -7.13 0.64 45.34
CA TYR A 503 -8.36 -0.16 45.42
C TYR A 503 -8.91 -0.17 46.85
N TYR A 504 -9.94 0.63 47.12
CA TYR A 504 -10.71 0.58 48.36
C TYR A 504 -12.03 -0.18 48.16
N ALA A 505 -12.55 -0.77 49.25
CA ALA A 505 -13.84 -1.45 49.24
C ALA A 505 -15.02 -0.45 49.42
N GLY A 506 -15.28 0.36 48.39
CA GLY A 506 -16.38 1.33 48.38
C GLY A 506 -16.00 2.67 48.99
N ASN A 507 -16.79 3.15 49.96
CA ASN A 507 -16.56 4.44 50.61
C ASN A 507 -15.21 4.48 51.34
N HIS A 508 -14.45 5.55 51.15
CA HIS A 508 -13.18 5.80 51.82
C HIS A 508 -13.05 7.28 52.25
N THR A 509 -12.17 7.55 53.22
CA THR A 509 -12.03 8.88 53.84
C THR A 509 -11.02 9.78 53.13
N SER A 510 -10.08 9.19 52.40
CA SER A 510 -9.11 9.90 51.56
C SER A 510 -9.79 10.49 50.32
N ARG A 511 -9.32 11.63 49.84
CA ARG A 511 -9.91 12.31 48.69
C ARG A 511 -9.19 11.90 47.41
N ALA A 512 -9.93 11.33 46.47
CA ALA A 512 -9.53 11.18 45.06
C ALA A 512 -8.26 10.32 44.83
N ASP A 513 -7.95 9.40 45.73
CA ASP A 513 -6.86 8.43 45.58
C ASP A 513 -7.36 7.01 45.28
N GLY A 514 -8.67 6.83 45.16
CA GLY A 514 -9.31 5.55 44.90
C GLY A 514 -9.50 5.25 43.41
N VAL A 515 -10.11 4.11 43.09
CA VAL A 515 -10.64 3.80 41.74
C VAL A 515 -11.90 4.64 41.50
N ASN A 516 -11.72 5.90 41.07
CA ASN A 516 -12.80 6.89 41.09
C ASN A 516 -13.35 7.23 39.70
N TRP A 517 -14.66 7.47 39.64
CA TRP A 517 -15.36 8.08 38.51
C TRP A 517 -16.30 9.18 39.03
N LEU A 518 -15.90 10.45 38.89
CA LEU A 518 -16.54 11.59 39.56
C LEU A 518 -18.02 11.69 39.26
N ALA A 519 -18.40 11.61 37.99
CA ALA A 519 -19.78 11.83 37.55
C ALA A 519 -20.76 10.76 38.04
N TRP A 520 -20.26 9.60 38.51
CA TRP A 520 -21.10 8.50 38.99
C TRP A 520 -21.11 8.36 40.51
N ARG A 521 -19.94 8.17 41.14
CA ARG A 521 -19.82 7.89 42.59
C ARG A 521 -18.97 8.91 43.36
N GLY A 522 -18.43 9.92 42.67
CA GLY A 522 -17.63 10.98 43.30
C GLY A 522 -16.20 10.57 43.65
N PHE A 523 -15.53 11.40 44.47
CA PHE A 523 -14.11 11.25 44.84
C PHE A 523 -13.82 10.42 46.09
N TYR A 524 -14.87 10.03 46.84
CA TYR A 524 -14.76 9.31 48.11
C TYR A 524 -15.29 7.88 48.03
N TYR A 525 -15.47 7.39 46.80
CA TYR A 525 -15.95 6.04 46.53
C TYR A 525 -15.04 5.36 45.51
N SER A 526 -14.43 4.26 45.91
CA SER A 526 -13.64 3.39 45.03
C SER A 526 -14.55 2.31 44.46
N LEU A 527 -14.54 2.18 43.14
CA LEU A 527 -15.35 1.21 42.41
C LEU A 527 -14.87 -0.22 42.65
N LYS A 528 -15.82 -1.16 42.59
CA LYS A 528 -15.58 -2.60 42.77
C LYS A 528 -15.01 -3.21 41.50
N HIS A 529 -15.66 -2.95 40.37
CA HIS A 529 -15.19 -3.46 39.08
C HIS A 529 -15.10 -2.32 38.09
N THR A 530 -14.01 -2.27 37.35
CA THR A 530 -13.84 -1.35 36.22
C THR A 530 -13.14 -2.06 35.10
N GLU A 531 -13.65 -1.92 33.88
CA GLU A 531 -13.03 -2.50 32.70
C GLU A 531 -13.01 -1.47 31.57
N MET A 532 -11.83 -1.22 31.02
CA MET A 532 -11.68 -0.37 29.84
C MET A 532 -11.32 -1.22 28.63
N LYS A 533 -12.06 -1.01 27.55
CA LYS A 533 -11.92 -1.80 26.33
C LYS A 533 -12.16 -0.96 25.08
N ILE A 534 -11.45 -1.33 24.02
CA ILE A 534 -11.51 -0.62 22.73
C ILE A 534 -11.93 -1.56 21.61
N ARG A 535 -12.59 -1.00 20.60
CA ARG A 535 -13.00 -1.71 19.38
C ARG A 535 -12.92 -0.74 18.19
N PRO A 536 -12.49 -1.18 17.00
CA PRO A 536 -12.46 -0.31 15.82
C PRO A 536 -13.88 0.05 15.38
N ILE A 537 -14.07 1.30 14.95
CA ILE A 537 -15.31 1.75 14.33
C ILE A 537 -15.28 1.33 12.86
N VAL A 538 -16.20 0.45 12.47
CA VAL A 538 -16.40 0.07 11.07
C VAL A 538 -17.30 1.12 10.43
N ASN A 539 -16.77 1.87 9.46
CA ASN A 539 -17.57 2.80 8.63
C ASN A 539 -18.23 2.08 7.45
#